data_AF-A0A2Y9TVY8-F1
#
_entry.id   AF-A0A2Y9TVY8-F1
#
_cell.length_a   1.000
_cell.length_b   1.000
_cell.length_c   1.000
_cell.angle_alpha   90.00
_cell.angle_beta   90.00
_cell.angle_gamma   90.00
#
_symmetry.space_group_name_H-M   'P 1'
#
loop_
_entity.id
_entity.type
_entity.pdbx_description
1 polymer ?
#
loop_
_entity_poly.entity_id
_entity_poly.type
_entity_poly.pdbx_seq_one_letter_code
_entity_poly.pdbx_strand_id
1 'polypeptide(L)'
;MKKLIPLILIPLLQACGDAGSDTELPTIKAKSAYTCSQYNEYRIHGDKRSQSNIKNATIQQLDAIYTGNTLIEKYYQSLFSRNRQVNLNNMKDDIIYDMALDKKIDDICLNSTDSNLTDAITSAINKLYVEMSNQPQLATCQSYIENKISYKDILVKATEEKYYRIINPANKITHTQGYGEEFIETKLKESCSKSPQKRLWTIAEWVVSSYEFEISKKEDAQQKQEQEKARLKFELETYGVSLFKTGNADCRDYQTQYEKSQQPGEHQAQYKAALLSTLTDAGELLTPRQRVVFDKLLADNPEGFAAALLEATRSGHLGSSPCYKERKGERRKGVELKDAIESMDNIPAAIEPKPLTQNQLVPLGR
;
A
#
# COMPACT_ATOMS: atom_id res chain seq x y z
N MET A 1 19.43 75.49 -28.52
CA MET A 1 17.95 75.34 -28.51
C MET A 1 17.60 73.94 -28.97
N LYS A 2 16.78 73.26 -28.15
CA LYS A 2 15.82 72.16 -28.42
C LYS A 2 16.27 70.91 -29.20
N LYS A 3 16.39 69.82 -28.42
CA LYS A 3 16.31 68.40 -28.79
C LYS A 3 15.00 68.08 -29.53
N LEU A 4 15.04 67.17 -30.49
CA LEU A 4 13.86 66.44 -30.97
C LEU A 4 14.24 64.96 -31.13
N ILE A 5 13.71 64.17 -30.19
CA ILE A 5 13.73 62.72 -30.14
C ILE A 5 12.57 62.25 -31.02
N PRO A 6 12.77 61.36 -32.01
CA PRO A 6 11.65 60.67 -32.61
C PRO A 6 11.12 59.63 -31.60
N LEU A 7 10.00 59.98 -30.98
CA LEU A 7 9.13 59.06 -30.27
C LEU A 7 8.63 58.03 -31.29
N ILE A 8 9.14 56.80 -31.22
CA ILE A 8 8.53 55.65 -31.90
C ILE A 8 7.25 55.36 -31.11
N LEU A 9 6.12 55.88 -31.62
CA LEU A 9 4.80 55.43 -31.23
C LEU A 9 4.68 53.96 -31.63
N ILE A 10 4.77 53.06 -30.66
CA ILE A 10 4.19 51.72 -30.76
C ILE A 10 2.67 51.95 -30.76
N PRO A 11 1.92 51.57 -31.82
CA PRO A 11 0.49 51.51 -31.71
C PRO A 11 0.18 50.34 -30.77
N LEU A 12 0.00 50.65 -29.50
CA LEU A 12 -0.82 49.85 -28.59
C LEU A 12 -2.21 49.82 -29.22
N LEU A 13 -2.43 48.87 -30.13
CA LEU A 13 -3.75 48.40 -30.47
C LEU A 13 -4.33 47.87 -29.16
N GLN A 14 -5.08 48.74 -28.48
CA GLN A 14 -6.06 48.36 -27.50
C GLN A 14 -6.97 47.35 -28.18
N ALA A 15 -6.83 46.09 -27.79
CA ALA A 15 -7.87 45.09 -27.91
C ALA A 15 -9.02 45.52 -26.99
N CYS A 16 -9.81 46.50 -27.45
CA CYS A 16 -11.18 46.70 -26.99
C CYS A 16 -12.02 45.65 -27.72
N GLY A 17 -12.43 44.61 -27.02
CA GLY A 17 -13.32 43.58 -27.51
C GLY A 17 -13.61 42.60 -26.40
N ASP A 18 -14.70 42.87 -25.69
CA ASP A 18 -15.45 42.03 -24.74
C ASP A 18 -14.66 41.24 -23.69
N ALA A 19 -15.04 41.44 -22.43
CA ALA A 19 -14.62 40.58 -21.33
C ALA A 19 -14.73 39.10 -21.77
N GLY A 20 -13.58 38.43 -21.87
CA GLY A 20 -13.46 37.12 -22.52
C GLY A 20 -14.47 36.13 -21.97
N SER A 21 -15.11 35.39 -22.87
CA SER A 21 -16.03 34.32 -22.49
C SER A 21 -15.29 33.24 -21.69
N ASP A 22 -15.82 32.88 -20.52
CA ASP A 22 -15.31 31.74 -19.74
C ASP A 22 -15.66 30.38 -20.37
N THR A 23 -16.51 30.38 -21.40
CA THR A 23 -17.05 29.16 -22.02
C THR A 23 -16.54 28.89 -23.43
N GLU A 24 -15.88 29.86 -24.06
CA GLU A 24 -15.40 29.72 -25.44
C GLU A 24 -14.12 30.53 -25.69
N LEU A 25 -13.12 29.90 -26.32
CA LEU A 25 -11.92 30.60 -26.76
C LEU A 25 -12.25 31.48 -27.97
N PRO A 26 -11.79 32.75 -27.97
CA PRO A 26 -12.03 33.62 -29.10
C PRO A 26 -11.27 33.12 -30.34
N THR A 27 -11.96 33.09 -31.48
CA THR A 27 -11.33 32.78 -32.78
C THR A 27 -10.30 33.85 -33.12
N ILE A 28 -9.11 33.40 -33.51
CA ILE A 28 -7.98 34.29 -33.76
C ILE A 28 -8.02 34.75 -35.22
N LYS A 29 -8.18 36.06 -35.45
CA LYS A 29 -8.23 36.65 -36.80
C LYS A 29 -6.88 36.63 -37.56
N ALA A 30 -5.81 36.11 -36.96
CA ALA A 30 -4.52 35.95 -37.64
C ALA A 30 -4.61 34.79 -38.64
N LYS A 31 -4.23 35.03 -39.90
CA LYS A 31 -4.19 33.98 -40.93
C LYS A 31 -3.22 32.89 -40.48
N SER A 32 -3.74 31.68 -40.26
CA SER A 32 -2.90 30.50 -40.02
C SER A 32 -1.95 30.31 -41.21
N ALA A 33 -0.74 29.85 -40.94
CA ALA A 33 0.18 29.43 -42.00
C ALA A 33 -0.24 28.11 -42.66
N TYR A 34 -1.21 27.40 -42.06
CA TYR A 34 -1.63 26.07 -42.46
C TYR A 34 -3.15 25.96 -42.64
N THR A 35 -3.58 25.12 -43.56
CA THR A 35 -4.99 24.80 -43.80
C THR A 35 -5.33 23.36 -43.39
N CYS A 36 -6.62 23.09 -43.19
CA CYS A 36 -7.10 21.73 -42.98
C CYS A 36 -6.79 20.80 -44.16
N SER A 37 -6.77 21.32 -45.39
CA SER A 37 -6.36 20.56 -46.58
C SER A 37 -4.92 20.03 -46.45
N GLN A 38 -3.96 20.88 -46.09
CA GLN A 38 -2.56 20.46 -45.87
C GLN A 38 -2.43 19.45 -44.72
N TYR A 39 -3.20 19.64 -43.65
CA TYR A 39 -3.24 18.70 -42.53
C TYR A 39 -3.77 17.32 -42.95
N ASN A 40 -4.85 17.28 -43.73
CA ASN A 40 -5.42 16.05 -44.26
C ASN A 40 -4.48 15.35 -45.26
N GLU A 41 -3.76 16.10 -46.09
CA GLU A 41 -2.79 15.56 -47.04
C GLU A 41 -1.72 14.73 -46.33
N TYR A 42 -1.06 15.29 -45.31
CA TYR A 42 -0.08 14.55 -44.53
C TYR A 42 -0.66 13.32 -43.84
N ARG A 43 -1.89 13.41 -43.35
CA ARG A 43 -2.58 12.27 -42.73
C ARG A 43 -2.85 11.15 -43.73
N ILE A 44 -3.37 11.46 -44.93
CA ILE A 44 -3.68 10.50 -45.98
C ILE A 44 -2.42 9.79 -46.47
N HIS A 45 -1.31 10.50 -46.60
CA HIS A 45 -0.01 9.93 -46.99
C HIS A 45 0.74 9.23 -45.85
N GLY A 46 0.20 9.23 -44.63
CA GLY A 46 0.82 8.60 -43.47
C GLY A 46 2.05 9.34 -42.92
N ASP A 47 2.27 10.60 -43.32
CA ASP A 47 3.35 11.45 -42.80
C ASP A 47 2.96 12.06 -41.44
N LYS A 48 2.97 11.20 -40.42
CA LYS A 48 2.65 11.58 -39.04
C LYS A 48 3.59 12.65 -38.48
N ARG A 49 4.85 12.70 -38.96
CA ARG A 49 5.83 13.68 -38.49
C ARG A 49 5.46 15.07 -38.97
N SER A 50 5.15 15.23 -40.26
CA SER A 50 4.74 16.52 -40.81
C SER A 50 3.39 16.96 -40.25
N GLN A 51 2.42 16.04 -40.11
CA GLN A 51 1.13 16.30 -39.45
C GLN A 51 1.32 16.83 -38.01
N SER A 52 2.16 16.16 -37.22
CA SER A 52 2.46 16.58 -35.84
C SER A 52 3.20 17.93 -35.81
N ASN A 53 4.13 18.17 -36.74
CA ASN A 53 4.87 19.43 -36.80
C ASN A 53 3.94 20.63 -37.06
N ILE A 54 3.01 20.53 -38.02
CA ILE A 54 2.08 21.63 -38.30
C ILE A 54 1.05 21.83 -37.18
N LYS A 55 0.59 20.73 -36.53
CA LYS A 55 -0.24 20.81 -35.32
C LYS A 55 0.50 21.59 -34.23
N ASN A 56 1.72 21.18 -33.93
CA ASN A 56 2.55 21.78 -32.89
C ASN A 56 2.90 23.24 -33.20
N ALA A 57 3.20 23.57 -34.45
CA ALA A 57 3.46 24.95 -34.87
C ALA A 57 2.21 25.83 -34.70
N THR A 58 1.02 25.28 -34.99
CA THR A 58 -0.24 26.00 -34.78
C THR A 58 -0.55 26.18 -33.29
N ILE A 59 -0.33 25.14 -32.47
CA ILE A 59 -0.45 25.25 -31.01
C ILE A 59 0.50 26.33 -30.44
N GLN A 60 1.73 26.46 -30.96
CA GLN A 60 2.63 27.55 -30.54
C GLN A 60 2.08 28.95 -30.85
N GLN A 61 1.33 29.10 -31.94
CA GLN A 61 0.68 30.37 -32.25
C GLN A 61 -0.46 30.66 -31.28
N LEU A 62 -1.24 29.64 -30.93
CA LEU A 62 -2.29 29.73 -29.91
C LEU A 62 -1.71 30.07 -28.52
N ASP A 63 -0.58 29.47 -28.15
CA ASP A 63 0.14 29.72 -26.89
C ASP A 63 0.53 31.20 -26.71
N ALA A 64 0.83 31.90 -27.80
CA ALA A 64 1.17 33.32 -27.76
C ALA A 64 -0.04 34.24 -27.54
N ILE A 65 -1.26 33.71 -27.75
CA ILE A 65 -2.50 34.49 -27.77
C ILE A 65 -3.38 34.18 -26.56
N TYR A 66 -3.46 32.90 -26.15
CA TYR A 66 -4.21 32.46 -24.99
C TYR A 66 -3.35 32.52 -23.73
N THR A 67 -3.48 33.64 -23.01
CA THR A 67 -2.63 33.97 -21.87
C THR A 67 -3.09 33.37 -20.52
N GLY A 68 -4.27 32.74 -20.46
CA GLY A 68 -4.76 32.07 -19.26
C GLY A 68 -5.68 32.94 -18.40
N ASN A 69 -6.30 33.96 -19.00
CA ASN A 69 -7.11 34.93 -18.27
C ASN A 69 -8.52 34.40 -17.97
N THR A 70 -9.07 33.57 -18.85
CA THR A 70 -10.38 32.92 -18.69
C THR A 70 -10.25 31.48 -18.21
N LEU A 71 -11.35 30.87 -17.74
CA LEU A 71 -11.36 29.46 -17.35
C LEU A 71 -10.96 28.52 -18.51
N ILE A 72 -11.49 28.77 -19.72
CA ILE A 72 -11.16 27.96 -20.89
C ILE A 72 -9.73 28.16 -21.38
N GLU A 73 -9.13 29.34 -21.20
CA GLU A 73 -7.71 29.55 -21.48
C GLU A 73 -6.81 28.81 -20.49
N LYS A 74 -7.15 28.81 -19.18
CA LYS A 74 -6.42 28.00 -18.17
C LYS A 74 -6.51 26.52 -18.45
N TYR A 75 -7.68 26.08 -18.90
CA TYR A 75 -7.92 24.73 -19.38
C TYR A 75 -7.01 24.39 -20.58
N TYR A 76 -7.01 25.25 -21.61
CA TYR A 76 -6.13 25.09 -22.77
C TYR A 76 -4.64 25.03 -22.35
N GLN A 77 -4.21 25.94 -21.49
CA GLN A 77 -2.82 25.99 -21.03
C GLN A 77 -2.41 24.75 -20.22
N SER A 78 -3.33 24.22 -19.42
CA SER A 78 -3.03 23.04 -18.60
C SER A 78 -3.02 21.75 -19.43
N LEU A 79 -3.82 21.66 -20.49
CA LEU A 79 -4.03 20.40 -21.22
C LEU A 79 -3.46 20.36 -22.62
N PHE A 80 -3.18 21.47 -23.29
CA PHE A 80 -2.78 21.46 -24.71
C PHE A 80 -1.60 22.37 -25.04
N SER A 81 -1.31 23.36 -24.20
CA SER A 81 -0.18 24.25 -24.41
C SER A 81 1.15 23.50 -24.44
N ARG A 82 2.09 23.96 -25.28
CA ARG A 82 3.46 23.43 -25.25
C ARG A 82 4.26 23.89 -24.04
N ASN A 83 3.81 24.93 -23.36
CA ASN A 83 4.41 25.42 -22.13
C ASN A 83 3.90 24.68 -20.89
N ARG A 84 3.00 23.69 -21.06
CA ARG A 84 2.48 22.89 -19.94
C ARG A 84 3.62 22.08 -19.28
N GLN A 85 3.62 22.03 -17.96
CA GLN A 85 4.55 21.17 -17.22
C GLN A 85 4.10 19.71 -17.31
N VAL A 86 4.65 18.98 -18.30
CA VAL A 86 4.47 17.52 -18.40
C VAL A 86 5.30 16.86 -17.30
N ASN A 87 4.63 16.42 -16.24
CA ASN A 87 5.24 15.59 -15.21
C ASN A 87 5.12 14.12 -15.60
N LEU A 88 6.17 13.32 -15.42
CA LEU A 88 6.17 11.87 -15.72
C LEU A 88 4.98 11.13 -15.07
N ASN A 89 4.53 11.60 -13.92
CA ASN A 89 3.38 11.04 -13.19
C ASN A 89 2.01 11.31 -13.85
N ASN A 90 1.92 12.22 -14.83
CA ASN A 90 0.68 12.60 -15.52
C ASN A 90 0.65 12.13 -17.00
N MET A 91 1.67 11.40 -17.48
CA MET A 91 1.84 11.10 -18.90
C MET A 91 0.64 10.38 -19.54
N LYS A 92 -0.10 9.56 -18.78
CA LYS A 92 -1.30 8.89 -19.27
C LYS A 92 -2.45 9.87 -19.56
N ASP A 93 -2.65 10.86 -18.70
CA ASP A 93 -3.70 11.85 -18.88
C ASP A 93 -3.39 12.76 -20.06
N ASP A 94 -2.12 13.15 -20.19
CA ASP A 94 -1.62 13.95 -21.31
C ASP A 94 -1.84 13.26 -22.67
N ILE A 95 -1.59 11.94 -22.74
CA ILE A 95 -1.83 11.15 -23.95
C ILE A 95 -3.32 11.08 -24.28
N ILE A 96 -4.18 10.87 -23.28
CA ILE A 96 -5.63 10.77 -23.48
C ILE A 96 -6.19 12.08 -24.03
N TYR A 97 -5.77 13.22 -23.48
CA TYR A 97 -6.21 14.52 -23.97
C TYR A 97 -5.65 14.86 -25.36
N ASP A 98 -4.38 14.54 -25.64
CA ASP A 98 -3.81 14.75 -26.98
C ASP A 98 -4.54 13.90 -28.03
N MET A 99 -4.83 12.63 -27.73
CA MET A 99 -5.61 11.75 -28.62
C MET A 99 -7.05 12.25 -28.83
N ALA A 100 -7.69 12.75 -27.78
CA ALA A 100 -9.04 13.31 -27.88
C ALA A 100 -9.05 14.58 -28.74
N LEU A 101 -8.04 15.45 -28.58
CA LEU A 101 -7.88 16.65 -29.39
C LEU A 101 -7.62 16.30 -30.86
N ASP A 102 -6.70 15.36 -31.13
CA ASP A 102 -6.37 14.93 -32.50
C ASP A 102 -7.61 14.41 -33.24
N LYS A 103 -8.43 13.59 -32.56
CA LYS A 103 -9.69 13.12 -33.12
C LYS A 103 -10.62 14.27 -33.51
N LYS A 104 -10.72 15.32 -32.68
CA LYS A 104 -11.57 16.48 -32.97
C LYS A 104 -11.04 17.34 -34.10
N ILE A 105 -9.72 17.53 -34.17
CA ILE A 105 -9.07 18.24 -35.28
C ILE A 105 -9.35 17.49 -36.58
N ASP A 106 -9.15 16.17 -36.58
CA ASP A 106 -9.42 15.30 -37.71
C ASP A 106 -10.88 15.40 -38.19
N ASP A 107 -11.85 15.31 -37.28
CA ASP A 107 -13.27 15.43 -37.59
C ASP A 107 -13.62 16.79 -38.19
N ILE A 108 -13.04 17.88 -37.67
CA ILE A 108 -13.28 19.23 -38.19
C ILE A 108 -12.63 19.42 -39.55
N CYS A 109 -11.36 19.06 -39.70
CA CYS A 109 -10.63 19.26 -40.94
C CYS A 109 -11.14 18.38 -42.09
N LEU A 110 -11.71 17.22 -41.80
CA LEU A 110 -12.42 16.41 -42.81
C LEU A 110 -13.66 17.09 -43.37
N ASN A 111 -14.38 17.85 -42.54
CA ASN A 111 -15.64 18.49 -42.90
C ASN A 111 -15.48 19.93 -43.41
N SER A 112 -14.28 20.51 -43.31
CA SER A 112 -14.00 21.90 -43.69
C SER A 112 -12.56 22.06 -44.16
N THR A 113 -12.26 21.54 -45.34
CA THR A 113 -10.88 21.46 -45.90
C THR A 113 -10.23 22.84 -46.13
N ASP A 114 -11.04 23.85 -46.45
CA ASP A 114 -10.56 25.20 -46.75
C ASP A 114 -10.37 26.07 -45.49
N SER A 115 -10.79 25.57 -44.32
CA SER A 115 -10.61 26.27 -43.05
C SER A 115 -9.14 26.35 -42.66
N ASN A 116 -8.78 27.46 -42.01
CA ASN A 116 -7.48 27.61 -41.39
C ASN A 116 -7.32 26.59 -40.26
N LEU A 117 -6.12 26.02 -40.12
CA LEU A 117 -5.85 25.04 -39.06
C LEU A 117 -6.00 25.65 -37.66
N THR A 118 -5.68 26.93 -37.49
CA THR A 118 -5.89 27.67 -36.23
C THR A 118 -7.37 27.70 -35.82
N ASP A 119 -8.27 27.95 -36.77
CA ASP A 119 -9.72 27.98 -36.52
C ASP A 119 -10.25 26.59 -36.19
N ALA A 120 -9.73 25.57 -36.89
CA ALA A 120 -10.08 24.17 -36.66
C ALA A 120 -9.63 23.68 -35.28
N ILE A 121 -8.39 23.97 -34.87
CA ILE A 121 -7.87 23.61 -33.55
C ILE A 121 -8.61 24.37 -32.44
N THR A 122 -8.89 25.66 -32.62
CA THR A 122 -9.69 26.45 -31.64
C THR A 122 -11.08 25.83 -31.48
N SER A 123 -11.74 25.50 -32.59
CA SER A 123 -13.04 24.82 -32.59
C SER A 123 -12.97 23.44 -31.93
N ALA A 124 -11.88 22.69 -32.14
CA ALA A 124 -11.64 21.40 -31.51
C ALA A 124 -11.53 21.53 -29.99
N ILE A 125 -10.77 22.51 -29.49
CA ILE A 125 -10.61 22.80 -28.07
C ILE A 125 -11.95 23.21 -27.44
N ASN A 126 -12.71 24.10 -28.09
CA ASN A 126 -14.04 24.52 -27.61
C ASN A 126 -15.00 23.33 -27.51
N LYS A 127 -15.06 22.47 -28.54
CA LYS A 127 -15.89 21.24 -28.51
C LYS A 127 -15.45 20.29 -27.39
N LEU A 128 -14.15 20.08 -27.24
CA LEU A 128 -13.62 19.18 -26.22
C LEU A 128 -13.86 19.69 -24.80
N TYR A 129 -13.77 21.01 -24.58
CA TYR A 129 -14.10 21.65 -23.31
C TYR A 129 -15.57 21.40 -22.90
N VAL A 130 -16.49 21.50 -23.86
CA VAL A 130 -17.92 21.20 -23.64
C VAL A 130 -18.12 19.71 -23.36
N GLU A 131 -17.48 18.81 -24.11
CA GLU A 131 -17.61 17.36 -23.90
C GLU A 131 -17.04 16.91 -22.54
N MET A 132 -15.92 17.50 -22.13
CA MET A 132 -15.29 17.22 -20.84
C MET A 132 -16.14 17.65 -19.66
N SER A 133 -17.05 18.59 -19.84
CA SER A 133 -18.00 18.96 -18.79
C SER A 133 -19.05 17.88 -18.53
N ASN A 134 -19.24 16.93 -19.46
CA ASN A 134 -20.34 15.95 -19.42
C ASN A 134 -19.89 14.48 -19.41
N GLN A 135 -18.61 14.19 -19.68
CA GLN A 135 -18.09 12.83 -19.73
C GLN A 135 -17.12 12.55 -18.58
N PRO A 136 -17.48 11.70 -17.58
CA PRO A 136 -16.66 11.47 -16.39
C PRO A 136 -15.20 11.09 -16.65
N GLN A 137 -14.95 10.40 -17.76
CA GLN A 137 -13.62 9.90 -18.12
C GLN A 137 -12.69 10.96 -18.67
N LEU A 138 -13.25 11.94 -19.36
CA LEU A 138 -12.50 13.05 -19.90
C LEU A 138 -12.57 14.25 -18.97
N ALA A 139 -13.53 14.33 -18.06
CA ALA A 139 -13.69 15.47 -17.16
C ALA A 139 -12.45 15.80 -16.34
N THR A 140 -12.28 17.08 -16.05
CA THR A 140 -11.32 17.56 -15.06
C THR A 140 -11.96 17.64 -13.68
N CYS A 141 -11.12 17.77 -12.65
CA CYS A 141 -11.56 18.05 -11.30
C CYS A 141 -12.40 19.33 -11.18
N GLN A 142 -12.20 20.31 -12.06
CA GLN A 142 -13.03 21.52 -12.13
C GLN A 142 -14.49 21.18 -12.39
N SER A 143 -14.78 20.23 -13.29
CA SER A 143 -16.14 19.79 -13.58
C SER A 143 -16.82 19.16 -12.36
N TYR A 144 -16.06 18.48 -11.50
CA TYR A 144 -16.58 17.95 -10.24
C TYR A 144 -16.83 19.06 -9.20
N ILE A 145 -15.88 20.00 -9.06
CA ILE A 145 -16.02 21.16 -8.14
C ILE A 145 -17.24 22.02 -8.51
N GLU A 146 -17.52 22.17 -9.80
CA GLU A 146 -18.67 22.90 -10.33
C GLU A 146 -19.98 22.09 -10.34
N ASN A 147 -19.97 20.86 -9.80
CA ASN A 147 -21.10 19.92 -9.77
C ASN A 147 -21.67 19.56 -11.15
N LYS A 148 -20.87 19.66 -12.22
CA LYS A 148 -21.25 19.20 -13.56
C LYS A 148 -21.20 17.67 -13.66
N ILE A 149 -20.31 17.05 -12.88
CA ILE A 149 -20.19 15.60 -12.74
C ILE A 149 -20.22 15.25 -11.25
N SER A 150 -21.07 14.31 -10.88
CA SER A 150 -21.17 13.77 -9.52
C SER A 150 -20.31 12.52 -9.33
N TYR A 151 -20.08 12.12 -8.08
CA TYR A 151 -19.40 10.85 -7.79
C TYR A 151 -20.18 9.64 -8.32
N LYS A 152 -21.51 9.71 -8.26
CA LYS A 152 -22.40 8.70 -8.83
C LYS A 152 -22.20 8.53 -10.34
N ASP A 153 -22.02 9.62 -11.09
CA ASP A 153 -21.76 9.56 -12.53
C ASP A 153 -20.44 8.84 -12.84
N ILE A 154 -19.41 9.07 -12.00
CA ILE A 154 -18.13 8.36 -12.09
C ILE A 154 -18.35 6.86 -11.86
N LEU A 155 -19.09 6.48 -10.82
CA LEU A 155 -19.36 5.06 -10.50
C LEU A 155 -20.18 4.35 -11.57
N VAL A 156 -21.23 5.00 -12.10
CA VAL A 156 -22.04 4.47 -13.20
C VAL A 156 -21.15 4.21 -14.40
N LYS A 157 -20.36 5.21 -14.82
CA LYS A 157 -19.47 5.08 -15.98
C LYS A 157 -18.38 4.04 -15.75
N ALA A 158 -17.82 3.95 -14.54
CA ALA A 158 -16.82 2.94 -14.20
C ALA A 158 -17.42 1.53 -14.31
N THR A 159 -18.66 1.36 -13.88
CA THR A 159 -19.40 0.09 -13.96
C THR A 159 -19.68 -0.32 -15.40
N GLU A 160 -20.16 0.61 -16.24
CA GLU A 160 -20.39 0.38 -17.67
C GLU A 160 -19.13 -0.15 -18.38
N GLU A 161 -17.98 0.42 -18.04
CA GLU A 161 -16.69 0.06 -18.64
C GLU A 161 -15.93 -1.03 -17.90
N LYS A 162 -16.52 -1.61 -16.85
CA LYS A 162 -15.89 -2.63 -16.01
C LYS A 162 -14.53 -2.19 -15.48
N TYR A 163 -14.41 -0.92 -15.09
CA TYR A 163 -13.18 -0.32 -14.59
C TYR A 163 -12.97 -0.64 -13.10
N TYR A 164 -12.55 -1.88 -12.83
CA TYR A 164 -12.46 -2.42 -11.45
C TYR A 164 -11.51 -1.69 -10.51
N ARG A 165 -10.60 -0.86 -11.04
CA ARG A 165 -9.70 -0.02 -10.23
C ARG A 165 -10.40 1.13 -9.51
N ILE A 166 -11.61 1.48 -9.93
CA ILE A 166 -12.47 2.39 -9.18
C ILE A 166 -13.51 1.59 -8.40
N ILE A 167 -14.16 0.62 -9.05
CA ILE A 167 -15.29 -0.14 -8.47
C ILE A 167 -14.89 -0.91 -7.21
N ASN A 168 -13.82 -1.72 -7.27
CA ASN A 168 -13.49 -2.61 -6.15
C ASN A 168 -13.02 -1.82 -4.91
N PRO A 169 -12.11 -0.83 -5.05
CA PRO A 169 -11.68 -0.04 -3.90
C PRO A 169 -12.83 0.79 -3.31
N ALA A 170 -13.69 1.38 -4.16
CA ALA A 170 -14.87 2.10 -3.71
C ALA A 170 -15.81 1.18 -2.92
N ASN A 171 -16.09 -0.02 -3.42
CA ASN A 171 -16.92 -1.01 -2.72
C ASN A 171 -16.32 -1.41 -1.38
N LYS A 172 -15.00 -1.62 -1.29
CA LYS A 172 -14.37 -1.92 0.00
C LYS A 172 -14.58 -0.77 0.98
N ILE A 173 -14.27 0.46 0.59
CA ILE A 173 -14.44 1.65 1.44
C ILE A 173 -15.88 1.79 1.92
N THR A 174 -16.88 1.65 1.03
CA THR A 174 -18.29 1.85 1.40
C THR A 174 -18.83 0.78 2.35
N HIS A 175 -18.23 -0.40 2.39
CA HIS A 175 -18.62 -1.50 3.29
C HIS A 175 -17.77 -1.57 4.57
N THR A 176 -16.72 -0.75 4.71
CA THR A 176 -15.92 -0.69 5.94
C THR A 176 -16.59 0.21 6.97
N GLN A 177 -16.72 -0.28 8.22
CA GLN A 177 -17.31 0.47 9.32
C GLN A 177 -16.59 1.81 9.54
N GLY A 178 -17.36 2.90 9.66
CA GLY A 178 -16.83 4.25 9.85
C GLY A 178 -16.43 4.96 8.56
N TYR A 179 -16.59 4.30 7.42
CA TYR A 179 -16.45 4.88 6.09
C TYR A 179 -17.81 4.81 5.36
N GLY A 180 -17.89 5.46 4.18
CA GLY A 180 -19.11 5.51 3.40
C GLY A 180 -18.92 6.27 2.08
N GLU A 181 -19.99 6.41 1.31
CA GLU A 181 -19.98 7.18 0.06
C GLU A 181 -19.61 8.65 0.30
N GLU A 182 -20.21 9.28 1.32
CA GLU A 182 -19.92 10.66 1.72
C GLU A 182 -18.43 10.90 2.03
N PHE A 183 -17.75 9.88 2.59
CA PHE A 183 -16.31 9.95 2.84
C PHE A 183 -15.53 10.07 1.52
N ILE A 184 -15.87 9.24 0.53
CA ILE A 184 -15.21 9.27 -0.79
C ILE A 184 -15.48 10.60 -1.47
N GLU A 185 -16.72 11.10 -1.46
CA GLU A 185 -17.07 12.40 -2.04
C GLU A 185 -16.28 13.54 -1.40
N THR A 186 -16.17 13.54 -0.08
CA THR A 186 -15.38 14.53 0.67
C THR A 186 -13.92 14.49 0.25
N LYS A 187 -13.31 13.30 0.17
CA LYS A 187 -11.90 13.13 -0.20
C LYS A 187 -11.63 13.41 -1.67
N LEU A 188 -12.58 13.11 -2.54
CA LEU A 188 -12.53 13.48 -3.95
C LEU A 188 -12.58 15.01 -4.10
N LYS A 189 -13.47 15.69 -3.39
CA LYS A 189 -13.57 17.15 -3.38
C LYS A 189 -12.30 17.83 -2.86
N GLU A 190 -11.75 17.35 -1.74
CA GLU A 190 -10.49 17.83 -1.18
C GLU A 190 -9.34 17.69 -2.19
N SER A 191 -9.24 16.53 -2.85
CA SER A 191 -8.18 16.22 -3.81
C SER A 191 -8.32 17.04 -5.09
N CYS A 192 -9.54 17.18 -5.59
CA CYS A 192 -9.83 18.00 -6.76
C CYS A 192 -9.58 19.48 -6.52
N SER A 193 -9.88 20.00 -5.32
CA SER A 193 -9.63 21.40 -4.97
C SER A 193 -8.14 21.77 -5.02
N LYS A 194 -7.25 20.80 -4.77
CA LYS A 194 -5.79 21.00 -4.88
C LYS A 194 -5.28 20.99 -6.32
N SER A 195 -6.05 20.45 -7.26
CA SER A 195 -5.61 20.23 -8.64
C SER A 195 -6.79 20.26 -9.61
N PRO A 196 -7.45 21.42 -9.79
CA PRO A 196 -8.70 21.53 -10.55
C PRO A 196 -8.56 21.11 -12.01
N GLN A 197 -7.38 21.28 -12.61
CA GLN A 197 -7.13 20.94 -14.01
C GLN A 197 -6.74 19.47 -14.23
N LYS A 198 -6.51 18.68 -13.16
CA LYS A 198 -6.22 17.25 -13.32
C LYS A 198 -7.47 16.50 -13.75
N ARG A 199 -7.25 15.40 -14.48
CA ARG A 199 -8.32 14.50 -14.91
C ARG A 199 -9.01 13.89 -13.70
N LEU A 200 -10.33 14.06 -13.65
CA LEU A 200 -11.20 13.60 -12.56
C LEU A 200 -11.07 12.09 -12.37
N TRP A 201 -11.06 11.34 -13.46
CA TRP A 201 -10.94 9.88 -13.45
C TRP A 201 -9.70 9.38 -12.70
N THR A 202 -8.55 10.02 -12.95
CA THR A 202 -7.27 9.68 -12.32
C THR A 202 -7.27 10.02 -10.84
N ILE A 203 -7.85 11.16 -10.47
CA ILE A 203 -7.99 11.55 -9.06
C ILE A 203 -8.96 10.60 -8.34
N ALA A 204 -10.07 10.22 -8.97
CA ALA A 204 -11.00 9.25 -8.40
C ALA A 204 -10.33 7.89 -8.14
N GLU A 205 -9.61 7.32 -9.13
CA GLU A 205 -8.83 6.09 -8.97
C GLU A 205 -7.83 6.21 -7.82
N TRP A 206 -7.08 7.32 -7.75
CA TRP A 206 -6.09 7.55 -6.70
C TRP A 206 -6.72 7.65 -5.31
N VAL A 207 -7.82 8.39 -5.15
CA VAL A 207 -8.52 8.55 -3.87
C VAL A 207 -8.98 7.20 -3.36
N VAL A 208 -9.73 6.44 -4.17
CA VAL A 208 -10.30 5.16 -3.71
C VAL A 208 -9.21 4.12 -3.46
N SER A 209 -8.16 4.08 -4.30
CA SER A 209 -7.04 3.14 -4.13
C SER A 209 -6.21 3.45 -2.87
N SER A 210 -5.97 4.73 -2.58
CA SER A 210 -5.17 5.14 -1.42
C SER A 210 -5.87 4.78 -0.11
N TYR A 211 -7.19 5.02 -0.02
CA TYR A 211 -7.94 4.71 1.18
C TYR A 211 -8.26 3.22 1.34
N GLU A 212 -8.46 2.47 0.26
CA GLU A 212 -8.53 1.01 0.31
C GLU A 212 -7.25 0.42 0.91
N PHE A 213 -6.08 0.91 0.49
CA PHE A 213 -4.80 0.48 1.02
C PHE A 213 -4.67 0.80 2.52
N GLU A 214 -5.06 2.01 2.94
CA GLU A 214 -5.04 2.40 4.35
C GLU A 214 -5.97 1.52 5.21
N ILE A 215 -7.18 1.23 4.72
CA ILE A 215 -8.14 0.34 5.40
C ILE A 215 -7.53 -1.05 5.53
N SER A 216 -7.04 -1.62 4.43
CA SER A 216 -6.45 -2.96 4.42
C SER A 216 -5.28 -3.06 5.40
N LYS A 217 -4.43 -2.04 5.44
CA LYS A 217 -3.29 -1.99 6.39
C LYS A 217 -3.76 -1.97 7.85
N LYS A 218 -4.85 -1.28 8.18
CA LYS A 218 -5.42 -1.25 9.53
C LYS A 218 -6.05 -2.60 9.90
N GLU A 219 -6.80 -3.20 8.98
CA GLU A 219 -7.40 -4.53 9.16
C GLU A 219 -6.32 -5.60 9.39
N ASP A 220 -5.27 -5.62 8.57
CA ASP A 220 -4.14 -6.55 8.72
C ASP A 220 -3.41 -6.36 10.05
N ALA A 221 -3.23 -5.12 10.51
CA ALA A 221 -2.60 -4.83 11.79
C ALA A 221 -3.45 -5.29 12.97
N GLN A 222 -4.77 -5.08 12.91
CA GLN A 222 -5.71 -5.57 13.93
C GLN A 222 -5.73 -7.10 13.96
N GLN A 223 -5.81 -7.74 12.80
CA GLN A 223 -5.81 -9.19 12.71
C GLN A 223 -4.51 -9.79 13.25
N LYS A 224 -3.34 -9.20 12.94
CA LYS A 224 -2.07 -9.63 13.52
C LYS A 224 -2.05 -9.48 15.03
N GLN A 225 -2.56 -8.37 15.56
CA GLN A 225 -2.62 -8.14 17.00
C GLN A 225 -3.56 -9.14 17.69
N GLU A 226 -4.71 -9.47 17.08
CA GLU A 226 -5.63 -10.47 17.59
C GLU A 226 -5.03 -11.89 17.54
N GLN A 227 -4.34 -12.23 16.45
CA GLN A 227 -3.61 -13.49 16.33
C GLN A 227 -2.49 -13.61 17.36
N GLU A 228 -1.72 -12.54 17.60
CA GLU A 228 -0.69 -12.51 18.63
C GLU A 228 -1.28 -12.64 20.04
N LYS A 229 -2.38 -11.95 20.33
CA LYS A 229 -3.11 -12.09 21.61
C LYS A 229 -3.66 -13.50 21.79
N ALA A 230 -4.26 -14.08 20.75
CA ALA A 230 -4.77 -15.45 20.80
C ALA A 230 -3.64 -16.46 20.98
N ARG A 231 -2.51 -16.28 20.28
CA ARG A 231 -1.31 -17.11 20.43
C ARG A 231 -0.75 -17.02 21.84
N LEU A 232 -0.59 -15.80 22.36
CA LEU A 232 -0.09 -15.58 23.72
C LEU A 232 -1.02 -16.19 24.77
N LYS A 233 -2.34 -16.02 24.62
CA LYS A 233 -3.33 -16.64 25.51
C LYS A 233 -3.19 -18.17 25.51
N PHE A 234 -3.13 -18.78 24.33
CA PHE A 234 -2.90 -20.22 24.19
C PHE A 234 -1.57 -20.67 24.82
N GLU A 235 -0.49 -19.91 24.58
CA GLU A 235 0.83 -20.19 25.16
C GLU A 235 0.80 -20.11 26.69
N LEU A 236 0.10 -19.14 27.28
CA LEU A 236 -0.04 -19.01 28.73
C LEU A 236 -0.92 -20.10 29.34
N GLU A 237 -2.03 -20.47 28.69
CA GLU A 237 -2.91 -21.56 29.13
C GLU A 237 -2.21 -22.93 29.07
N THR A 238 -1.30 -23.12 28.11
CA THR A 238 -0.59 -24.39 27.93
C THR A 238 0.69 -24.46 28.75
N TYR A 239 1.55 -23.43 28.66
CA TYR A 239 2.91 -23.47 29.23
C TYR A 239 3.05 -22.61 30.50
N GLY A 240 2.09 -21.72 30.79
CA GLY A 240 2.06 -20.86 31.97
C GLY A 240 1.46 -21.51 33.22
N VAL A 241 1.16 -22.81 33.17
CA VAL A 241 0.72 -23.65 34.29
C VAL A 241 1.46 -25.00 34.25
N SER A 242 1.31 -25.84 35.27
CA SER A 242 1.89 -27.19 35.23
C SER A 242 1.34 -28.00 34.05
N LEU A 243 2.22 -28.64 33.29
CA LEU A 243 1.82 -29.46 32.13
C LEU A 243 0.91 -30.62 32.54
N PHE A 244 1.09 -31.17 33.75
CA PHE A 244 0.22 -32.23 34.27
C PHE A 244 -1.22 -31.75 34.50
N LYS A 245 -1.44 -30.45 34.75
CA LYS A 245 -2.78 -29.86 34.88
C LYS A 245 -3.47 -29.63 33.54
N THR A 246 -2.72 -29.56 32.45
CA THR A 246 -3.27 -29.40 31.09
C THR A 246 -3.67 -30.72 30.44
N GLY A 247 -3.27 -31.86 31.03
CA GLY A 247 -3.46 -33.18 30.43
C GLY A 247 -2.51 -33.50 29.27
N ASN A 248 -1.58 -32.60 28.93
CA ASN A 248 -0.61 -32.73 27.84
C ASN A 248 0.83 -32.67 28.37
N ALA A 249 1.16 -33.51 29.35
CA ALA A 249 2.52 -33.60 29.90
C ALA A 249 3.38 -34.54 29.04
N ASP A 250 3.86 -34.05 27.90
CA ASP A 250 4.82 -34.76 27.05
C ASP A 250 6.20 -34.06 27.05
N CYS A 251 7.23 -34.76 26.54
CA CYS A 251 8.60 -34.23 26.55
C CYS A 251 8.76 -32.97 25.66
N ARG A 252 7.97 -32.83 24.59
CA ARG A 252 8.04 -31.68 23.68
C ARG A 252 7.44 -30.45 24.35
N ASP A 253 6.34 -30.61 25.06
CA ASP A 253 5.71 -29.55 25.83
C ASP A 253 6.56 -29.16 27.04
N TYR A 254 7.23 -30.11 27.69
CA TYR A 254 8.23 -29.82 28.72
C TYR A 254 9.40 -28.99 28.18
N GLN A 255 9.95 -29.38 27.02
CA GLN A 255 10.98 -28.60 26.34
C GLN A 255 10.49 -27.18 26.04
N THR A 256 9.28 -27.04 25.52
CA THR A 256 8.71 -25.73 25.17
C THR A 256 8.51 -24.87 26.41
N GLN A 257 7.96 -25.43 27.50
CA GLN A 257 7.82 -24.75 28.78
C GLN A 257 9.17 -24.33 29.37
N TYR A 258 10.17 -25.21 29.31
CA TYR A 258 11.53 -24.89 29.75
C TYR A 258 12.11 -23.72 28.94
N GLU A 259 12.08 -23.78 27.61
CA GLU A 259 12.59 -22.71 26.74
C GLU A 259 11.90 -21.37 27.01
N LYS A 260 10.58 -21.37 27.19
CA LYS A 260 9.79 -20.17 27.55
C LYS A 260 10.17 -19.60 28.92
N SER A 261 10.49 -20.44 29.90
CA SER A 261 10.96 -20.01 31.22
C SER A 261 12.32 -19.29 31.19
N GLN A 262 13.14 -19.59 30.17
CA GLN A 262 14.45 -18.99 29.99
C GLN A 262 14.41 -17.72 29.13
N GLN A 263 13.37 -17.53 28.31
CA GLN A 263 13.22 -16.36 27.47
C GLN A 263 12.90 -15.10 28.30
N PRO A 264 13.68 -14.01 28.17
CA PRO A 264 13.36 -12.75 28.80
C PRO A 264 12.04 -12.18 28.25
N GLY A 265 11.13 -11.77 29.13
CA GLY A 265 9.84 -11.19 28.72
C GLY A 265 8.88 -10.99 29.89
N GLU A 266 7.77 -10.32 29.61
CA GLU A 266 6.73 -9.97 30.59
C GLU A 266 6.22 -11.19 31.39
N HIS A 267 6.09 -12.34 30.72
CA HIS A 267 5.56 -13.57 31.32
C HIS A 267 6.63 -14.57 31.79
N GLN A 268 7.91 -14.20 31.79
CA GLN A 268 9.00 -15.11 32.16
C GLN A 268 8.81 -15.70 33.56
N ALA A 269 8.45 -14.86 34.54
CA ALA A 269 8.23 -15.29 35.92
C ALA A 269 7.09 -16.33 36.03
N GLN A 270 6.03 -16.15 35.23
CA GLN A 270 4.92 -17.10 35.17
C GLN A 270 5.35 -18.44 34.56
N TYR A 271 6.13 -18.43 33.47
CA TYR A 271 6.67 -19.66 32.90
C TYR A 271 7.67 -20.37 33.83
N LYS A 272 8.50 -19.63 34.58
CA LYS A 272 9.38 -20.22 35.61
C LYS A 272 8.58 -20.88 36.73
N ALA A 273 7.55 -20.21 37.25
CA ALA A 273 6.67 -20.78 38.27
C ALA A 273 5.93 -22.03 37.76
N ALA A 274 5.46 -21.99 36.51
CA ALA A 274 4.80 -23.11 35.85
C ALA A 274 5.73 -24.32 35.69
N LEU A 275 6.98 -24.09 35.24
CA LEU A 275 8.00 -25.13 35.14
C LEU A 275 8.29 -25.78 36.49
N LEU A 276 8.44 -24.97 37.56
CA LEU A 276 8.62 -25.49 38.91
C LEU A 276 7.40 -26.31 39.34
N SER A 277 6.17 -25.84 39.08
CA SER A 277 4.97 -26.61 39.38
C SER A 277 4.92 -27.92 38.60
N THR A 278 5.35 -27.95 37.33
CA THR A 278 5.44 -29.20 36.55
C THR A 278 6.42 -30.17 37.20
N LEU A 279 7.58 -29.70 37.69
CA LEU A 279 8.56 -30.52 38.39
C LEU A 279 8.02 -31.04 39.72
N THR A 280 7.34 -30.20 40.50
CA THR A 280 6.70 -30.62 41.74
C THR A 280 5.62 -31.68 41.50
N ASP A 281 4.74 -31.45 40.53
CA ASP A 281 3.67 -32.40 40.16
C ASP A 281 4.26 -33.73 39.65
N ALA A 282 5.39 -33.68 38.92
CA ALA A 282 6.15 -34.85 38.51
C ALA A 282 6.66 -35.68 39.70
N GLY A 283 7.18 -35.02 40.74
CA GLY A 283 7.66 -35.69 41.96
C GLY A 283 6.56 -36.47 42.69
N GLU A 284 5.29 -36.08 42.53
CA GLU A 284 4.16 -36.78 43.14
C GLU A 284 3.86 -38.14 42.50
N LEU A 285 4.32 -38.35 41.27
CA LEU A 285 4.14 -39.61 40.53
C LEU A 285 5.20 -40.65 40.91
N LEU A 286 6.25 -40.26 41.63
CA LEU A 286 7.35 -41.13 42.03
C LEU A 286 7.02 -41.98 43.27
N THR A 287 7.74 -43.09 43.43
CA THR A 287 7.67 -43.87 44.68
C THR A 287 8.18 -43.05 45.87
N PRO A 288 7.75 -43.35 47.13
CA PRO A 288 8.14 -42.55 48.30
C PRO A 288 9.66 -42.36 48.47
N ARG A 289 10.46 -43.39 48.13
CA ARG A 289 11.93 -43.31 48.22
C ARG A 289 12.54 -42.42 47.13
N GLN A 290 12.02 -42.49 45.90
CA GLN A 290 12.46 -41.66 44.78
C GLN A 290 12.06 -40.20 45.01
N ARG A 291 10.86 -39.94 45.53
CA ARG A 291 10.35 -38.61 45.85
C ARG A 291 11.26 -37.86 46.85
N VAL A 292 11.77 -38.53 47.89
CA VAL A 292 12.71 -37.90 48.84
C VAL A 292 13.99 -37.39 48.17
N VAL A 293 14.54 -38.16 47.23
CA VAL A 293 15.74 -37.76 46.48
C VAL A 293 15.41 -36.66 45.48
N PHE A 294 14.28 -36.79 44.78
CA PHE A 294 13.79 -35.81 43.81
C PHE A 294 13.53 -34.45 44.45
N ASP A 295 12.77 -34.41 45.55
CA ASP A 295 12.41 -33.17 46.25
C ASP A 295 13.66 -32.46 46.78
N LYS A 296 14.66 -33.21 47.25
CA LYS A 296 15.94 -32.64 47.69
C LYS A 296 16.69 -31.97 46.52
N LEU A 297 16.79 -32.64 45.38
CA LEU A 297 17.48 -32.11 44.20
C LEU A 297 16.76 -30.89 43.60
N LEU A 298 15.43 -30.92 43.60
CA LEU A 298 14.59 -29.80 43.18
C LEU A 298 14.78 -28.58 44.11
N ALA A 299 14.87 -28.80 45.43
CA ALA A 299 15.08 -27.72 46.40
C ALA A 299 16.50 -27.11 46.35
N ASP A 300 17.53 -27.94 46.13
CA ASP A 300 18.93 -27.50 46.14
C ASP A 300 19.30 -26.66 44.90
N ASN A 301 18.87 -27.07 43.70
CA ASN A 301 19.13 -26.32 42.45
C ASN A 301 18.00 -26.53 41.42
N PRO A 302 16.88 -25.79 41.54
CA PRO A 302 15.71 -25.99 40.68
C PRO A 302 16.01 -25.79 39.19
N GLU A 303 16.82 -24.79 38.84
CA GLU A 303 17.16 -24.49 37.44
C GLU A 303 18.10 -25.56 36.84
N GLY A 304 19.12 -25.98 37.60
CA GLY A 304 20.01 -27.07 37.18
C GLY A 304 19.29 -28.41 37.06
N PHE A 305 18.35 -28.67 37.96
CA PHE A 305 17.52 -29.86 37.91
C PHE A 305 16.59 -29.87 36.70
N ALA A 306 15.93 -28.74 36.41
CA ALA A 306 15.09 -28.58 35.22
C ALA A 306 15.87 -28.81 33.92
N ALA A 307 17.10 -28.29 33.85
CA ALA A 307 18.01 -28.44 32.71
C ALA A 307 18.48 -29.90 32.56
N ALA A 308 18.81 -30.58 33.66
CA ALA A 308 19.21 -31.99 33.66
C ALA A 308 18.06 -32.89 33.19
N LEU A 309 16.82 -32.60 33.61
CA LEU A 309 15.63 -33.30 33.13
C LEU A 309 15.43 -33.07 31.63
N LEU A 310 15.61 -31.84 31.14
CA LEU A 310 15.55 -31.55 29.70
C LEU A 310 16.62 -32.35 28.93
N GLU A 311 17.85 -32.39 29.42
CA GLU A 311 18.93 -33.14 28.78
C GLU A 311 18.65 -34.65 28.77
N ALA A 312 18.07 -35.19 29.84
CA ALA A 312 17.62 -36.58 29.89
C ALA A 312 16.51 -36.87 28.86
N THR A 313 15.58 -35.94 28.64
CA THR A 313 14.55 -36.08 27.59
C THR A 313 15.12 -36.01 26.17
N ARG A 314 16.24 -35.31 25.95
CA ARG A 314 16.88 -35.11 24.63
C ARG A 314 17.91 -36.18 24.28
N SER A 315 18.75 -36.59 25.22
CA SER A 315 20.00 -37.29 24.93
C SER A 315 19.87 -38.80 24.72
N GLY A 316 18.77 -39.43 25.14
CA GLY A 316 18.61 -40.89 25.06
C GLY A 316 19.76 -41.70 25.66
N HIS A 317 20.62 -41.07 26.46
CA HIS A 317 21.90 -41.60 26.95
C HIS A 317 21.76 -42.51 28.18
N LEU A 318 20.52 -42.83 28.57
CA LEU A 318 20.21 -43.84 29.58
C LEU A 318 19.37 -44.95 28.93
N GLY A 319 20.01 -45.80 28.12
CA GLY A 319 19.53 -47.15 27.73
C GLY A 319 18.27 -47.30 26.86
N SER A 320 17.37 -46.31 26.84
CA SER A 320 16.18 -46.26 26.00
C SER A 320 15.51 -44.92 26.31
N SER A 321 15.64 -43.91 25.44
CA SER A 321 14.85 -42.69 25.61
C SER A 321 13.37 -43.08 25.60
N PRO A 322 12.59 -42.74 26.63
CA PRO A 322 11.14 -42.83 26.52
C PRO A 322 10.71 -41.91 25.38
N CYS A 323 11.26 -40.69 25.28
CA CYS A 323 10.85 -39.61 24.37
C CYS A 323 11.12 -39.81 22.88
N TYR A 324 11.95 -40.79 22.50
CA TYR A 324 12.27 -41.13 21.11
C TYR A 324 12.13 -42.64 20.87
N LYS A 325 10.92 -43.19 21.00
CA LYS A 325 10.61 -44.48 20.36
C LYS A 325 10.29 -44.25 18.89
N GLU A 326 11.30 -44.32 18.02
CA GLU A 326 11.09 -44.58 16.59
C GLU A 326 10.51 -45.98 16.41
N ARG A 327 9.19 -46.11 16.39
CA ARG A 327 8.53 -47.25 15.74
C ARG A 327 8.24 -46.86 14.29
N LYS A 328 8.98 -47.47 13.36
CA LYS A 328 8.69 -47.41 11.92
C LYS A 328 7.23 -47.83 11.68
N GLY A 329 6.36 -46.87 11.33
CA GLY A 329 5.05 -47.17 10.71
C GLY A 329 3.79 -46.64 11.42
N GLU A 330 3.84 -46.10 12.64
CA GLU A 330 2.64 -45.59 13.35
C GLU A 330 2.72 -44.08 13.63
N ARG A 331 1.58 -43.38 13.50
CA ARG A 331 1.48 -41.94 13.83
C ARG A 331 1.97 -41.72 15.27
N ARG A 332 2.99 -40.86 15.41
CA ARG A 332 3.69 -40.51 16.66
C ARG A 332 2.70 -40.11 17.76
N LYS A 333 2.51 -40.95 18.77
CA LYS A 333 2.05 -40.49 20.10
C LYS A 333 3.28 -39.92 20.80
N GLY A 334 3.17 -38.68 21.30
CA GLY A 334 4.17 -38.10 22.20
C GLY A 334 4.38 -39.03 23.38
N VAL A 335 5.60 -39.07 23.89
CA VAL A 335 5.93 -39.90 25.05
C VAL A 335 5.66 -39.06 26.28
N GLU A 336 4.92 -39.63 27.21
CA GLU A 336 4.55 -38.95 28.44
C GLU A 336 5.79 -38.62 29.25
N LEU A 337 5.84 -37.39 29.77
CA LEU A 337 6.92 -36.89 30.62
C LEU A 337 7.09 -37.79 31.86
N LYS A 338 5.99 -38.37 32.34
CA LYS A 338 5.98 -39.35 33.43
C LYS A 338 6.91 -40.54 33.16
N ASP A 339 6.85 -41.12 31.98
CA ASP A 339 7.69 -42.28 31.61
C ASP A 339 9.19 -41.89 31.58
N ALA A 340 9.48 -40.65 31.16
CA ALA A 340 10.84 -40.11 31.21
C ALA A 340 11.35 -40.01 32.64
N ILE A 341 10.53 -39.46 33.56
CA ILE A 341 10.88 -39.30 34.97
C ILE A 341 11.05 -40.65 35.67
N GLU A 342 10.17 -41.62 35.43
CA GLU A 342 10.26 -42.96 36.04
C GLU A 342 11.49 -43.74 35.56
N SER A 343 11.95 -43.50 34.33
CA SER A 343 13.14 -44.17 33.77
C SER A 343 14.49 -43.65 34.31
N MET A 344 14.48 -42.53 35.06
CA MET A 344 15.69 -41.89 35.58
C MET A 344 16.18 -42.52 36.90
N ASP A 345 16.33 -43.85 36.95
CA ASP A 345 16.76 -44.60 38.15
C ASP A 345 18.14 -44.20 38.72
N ASN A 346 18.87 -43.26 38.08
CA ASN A 346 20.19 -42.78 38.49
C ASN A 346 20.32 -41.23 38.47
N ILE A 347 19.34 -40.50 39.01
CA ILE A 347 19.38 -39.02 39.12
C ILE A 347 20.69 -38.45 39.72
N PRO A 348 21.34 -39.06 40.75
CA PRO A 348 22.55 -38.49 41.36
C PRO A 348 23.74 -38.35 40.39
N ALA A 349 23.84 -39.18 39.36
CA ALA A 349 24.98 -39.19 38.44
C ALA A 349 24.95 -38.05 37.40
N ALA A 350 23.79 -37.43 37.15
CA ALA A 350 23.63 -36.38 36.16
C ALA A 350 23.83 -34.95 36.71
N ILE A 351 23.93 -34.80 38.04
CA ILE A 351 23.97 -33.50 38.73
C ILE A 351 25.38 -33.19 39.27
N GLU A 352 26.37 -34.06 39.05
CA GLU A 352 27.76 -33.71 39.33
C GLU A 352 28.19 -32.52 38.46
N PRO A 353 28.65 -31.40 39.06
CA PRO A 353 29.19 -30.30 38.28
C PRO A 353 30.40 -30.83 37.50
N LYS A 354 30.38 -30.69 36.16
CA LYS A 354 31.58 -30.95 35.35
C LYS A 354 32.74 -30.20 36.01
N PRO A 355 33.85 -30.87 36.36
CA PRO A 355 35.00 -30.18 36.92
C PRO A 355 35.44 -29.10 35.94
N LEU A 356 35.59 -27.87 36.44
CA LEU A 356 36.19 -26.77 35.69
C LEU A 356 37.50 -27.27 35.10
N THR A 357 37.57 -27.33 33.77
CA THR A 357 38.82 -27.65 33.09
C THR A 357 39.83 -26.56 33.42
N GLN A 358 41.06 -26.99 33.68
CA GLN A 358 42.20 -26.23 34.22
C GLN A 358 42.62 -24.97 33.42
N ASN A 359 41.89 -24.58 32.37
CA ASN A 359 42.17 -23.43 31.51
C ASN A 359 41.42 -22.13 31.89
N GLN A 360 40.73 -22.07 33.03
CA GLN A 360 40.05 -20.84 33.51
C GLN A 360 40.70 -20.18 34.74
N LEU A 361 41.92 -20.56 35.11
CA LEU A 361 42.71 -19.81 36.10
C LEU A 361 43.48 -18.69 35.39
N VAL A 362 42.86 -17.50 35.29
CA VAL A 362 43.60 -16.25 35.06
C VAL A 362 44.33 -15.90 36.37
N PRO A 363 45.66 -15.70 36.37
CA PRO A 363 46.35 -15.25 37.56
C PRO A 363 46.06 -13.75 37.76
N LEU A 364 45.36 -13.41 38.85
CA LEU A 364 45.33 -12.05 39.36
C LEU A 364 46.70 -11.75 39.99
N GLY A 365 47.48 -10.92 39.31
CA GLY A 365 48.76 -10.43 39.79
C GLY A 365 49.06 -9.02 39.27
N ARG A 366 48.50 -8.00 39.93
CA ARG A 366 49.23 -6.90 40.59
C ARG A 366 48.26 -6.03 41.37
#